data_AF-A0A3D4Z656-F1
#
_entry.id   AF-A0A3D4Z656-F1
#
_cell.length_a   1.000
_cell.length_b   1.000
_cell.length_c   1.000
_cell.angle_alpha   90.00
_cell.angle_beta   90.00
_cell.angle_gamma   90.00
#
_symmetry.space_group_name_H-M   'P 1'
#
loop_
_entity.id
_entity.type
_entity.pdbx_description
1 polymer ?
#
loop_
_entity_poly.entity_id
_entity_poly.type
_entity_poly.pdbx_seq_one_letter_code
_entity_poly.pdbx_strand_id
1 'polypeptide(L)'
;MADKPFLTDIKTLRQRAREHIAQGAVTPGYKANRETVIKVLNESLATEIVCVLRYRRHHFMASGINATSVAQEFLQHAVEEQGHAD
;
A
#
# COMPACT_ATOMS: atom_id res chain seq x y z
N MET A 1 -28.96 -47.80 -8.93
CA MET A 1 -28.16 -46.94 -8.03
C MET A 1 -27.33 -46.05 -8.93
N ALA A 2 -27.65 -44.76 -9.00
CA ALA A 2 -27.03 -43.87 -9.98
C ALA A 2 -25.61 -43.52 -9.53
N ASP A 3 -24.65 -44.01 -10.31
CA ASP A 3 -23.23 -43.70 -10.26
C ASP A 3 -23.06 -42.17 -10.30
N LYS A 4 -22.55 -41.58 -9.21
CA LYS A 4 -22.20 -40.15 -9.22
C LYS A 4 -20.88 -40.00 -9.98
N PRO A 5 -20.83 -39.23 -11.08
CA PRO A 5 -19.62 -39.10 -11.86
C PRO A 5 -18.54 -38.41 -11.03
N PHE A 6 -17.29 -38.77 -11.33
CA PHE A 6 -15.98 -38.32 -10.84
C PHE A 6 -15.77 -36.78 -10.65
N LEU A 7 -16.75 -35.96 -11.03
CA LEU A 7 -16.72 -34.51 -10.84
C LEU A 7 -17.07 -34.17 -9.39
N THR A 8 -16.09 -33.62 -8.66
CA THR A 8 -16.27 -32.93 -7.38
C THR A 8 -17.58 -32.13 -7.38
N ASP A 9 -18.40 -32.27 -6.31
CA ASP A 9 -19.70 -31.61 -6.18
C ASP A 9 -19.65 -30.13 -6.63
N ILE A 10 -20.44 -29.80 -7.65
CA ILE A 10 -20.50 -28.46 -8.26
C ILE A 10 -20.74 -27.39 -7.20
N LYS A 11 -21.51 -27.70 -6.15
CA LYS A 11 -21.73 -26.79 -5.02
C LYS A 11 -20.42 -26.47 -4.31
N THR A 12 -19.59 -27.48 -4.04
CA THR A 12 -18.27 -27.32 -3.41
C THR A 12 -17.33 -26.51 -4.27
N LEU A 13 -17.31 -26.71 -5.59
CA LEU A 13 -16.48 -25.93 -6.50
C LEU A 13 -16.87 -24.44 -6.52
N ARG A 14 -18.17 -24.15 -6.58
CA ARG A 14 -18.68 -22.77 -6.55
C ARG A 14 -18.43 -22.08 -5.20
N GLN A 15 -18.52 -22.83 -4.10
CA GLN A 15 -18.18 -22.31 -2.79
C GLN A 15 -16.70 -21.91 -2.72
N ARG A 16 -15.78 -22.81 -3.09
CA ARG A 16 -14.33 -22.53 -3.11
C ARG A 16 -13.97 -21.35 -4.01
N ALA A 17 -14.59 -21.25 -5.18
CA ALA A 17 -14.37 -20.11 -6.08
C ALA A 17 -14.75 -18.76 -5.43
N ARG A 18 -15.86 -18.71 -4.69
CA ARG A 18 -16.28 -17.51 -3.94
C ARG A 18 -15.33 -17.19 -2.80
N GLU A 19 -14.87 -18.20 -2.07
CA GLU A 19 -13.87 -18.04 -1.00
C GLU A 19 -12.57 -17.45 -1.55
N HIS A 20 -12.09 -17.91 -2.71
CA HIS A 20 -10.92 -17.34 -3.37
C HIS A 20 -11.14 -15.91 -3.88
N ILE A 21 -12.32 -15.58 -4.42
CA ILE A 21 -12.66 -14.20 -4.78
C ILE A 21 -12.64 -13.30 -3.53
N ALA A 22 -13.15 -13.78 -2.40
CA ALA A 22 -13.15 -13.04 -1.14
C ALA A 22 -11.73 -12.81 -0.57
N GLN A 23 -10.77 -13.68 -0.88
CA GLN A 23 -9.35 -13.49 -0.53
C GLN A 23 -8.68 -12.37 -1.33
N GLY A 24 -9.32 -11.88 -2.40
CA GLY A 24 -8.86 -10.74 -3.18
C GLY A 24 -7.57 -11.02 -3.95
N ALA A 25 -6.68 -10.03 -4.01
CA ALA A 25 -5.42 -10.13 -4.75
C ALA A 25 -4.40 -11.13 -4.16
N VAL A 26 -4.68 -11.69 -2.96
CA VAL A 26 -3.83 -12.69 -2.33
C VAL A 26 -4.12 -14.06 -2.95
N THR A 27 -3.36 -14.39 -3.99
CA THR A 27 -3.48 -15.69 -4.68
C THR A 27 -2.66 -16.78 -3.98
N PRO A 28 -2.97 -18.08 -4.21
CA PRO A 28 -2.16 -19.19 -3.66
C PRO A 28 -0.68 -19.17 -4.08
N GLY A 29 -0.34 -18.48 -5.17
CA GLY A 29 1.04 -18.30 -5.62
C GLY A 29 1.82 -17.24 -4.87
N TYR A 30 1.16 -16.42 -4.04
CA TYR A 30 1.82 -15.41 -3.22
C TYR A 30 2.53 -16.06 -2.04
N LYS A 31 3.87 -16.10 -2.10
CA LYS A 31 4.70 -16.80 -1.12
C LYS A 31 5.16 -15.95 0.07
N ALA A 32 4.95 -14.64 0.02
CA ALA A 32 5.42 -13.74 1.08
C ALA A 32 4.50 -13.78 2.30
N ASN A 33 5.07 -13.53 3.48
CA ASN A 33 4.28 -13.35 4.70
C ASN A 33 3.56 -12.00 4.65
N ARG A 34 2.25 -12.03 4.43
CA ARG A 34 1.41 -10.83 4.32
C ARG A 34 1.49 -9.94 5.55
N GLU A 35 1.51 -10.51 6.75
CA GLU A 35 1.56 -9.73 7.99
C GLU A 35 2.88 -8.95 8.09
N THR A 36 3.99 -9.60 7.73
CA THR A 36 5.30 -8.94 7.66
C THR A 36 5.34 -7.84 6.61
N VAL A 37 4.80 -8.10 5.42
CA VAL A 37 4.76 -7.11 4.33
C VAL A 37 3.94 -5.88 4.75
N ILE A 38 2.75 -6.08 5.30
CA ILE A 38 1.90 -4.99 5.79
C ILE A 38 2.61 -4.20 6.90
N LYS A 39 3.29 -4.89 7.83
CA LYS A 39 4.04 -4.22 8.89
C LYS A 39 5.12 -3.31 8.32
N VAL A 40 5.96 -3.80 7.42
CA VAL A 40 7.05 -3.02 6.81
C VAL A 40 6.49 -1.84 6.00
N LEU A 41 5.43 -2.06 5.20
CA LEU A 41 4.79 -1.00 4.43
C LEU A 41 4.21 0.09 5.34
N ASN A 42 3.61 -0.26 6.47
CA ASN A 42 3.12 0.71 7.44
C ASN A 42 4.25 1.50 8.11
N GLU A 43 5.40 0.87 8.40
CA GLU A 43 6.59 1.55 8.93
C GLU A 43 7.15 2.55 7.90
N SER A 44 7.24 2.17 6.62
CA SER A 44 7.62 3.08 5.53
C SER A 44 6.61 4.21 5.36
N LEU A 45 5.31 3.90 5.29
CA LEU A 45 4.24 4.89 5.14
C LEU A 45 4.26 5.94 6.27
N ALA A 46 4.43 5.50 7.51
CA ALA A 46 4.54 6.40 8.65
C ALA A 46 5.75 7.35 8.50
N THR A 47 6.87 6.85 7.97
CA THR A 47 8.07 7.65 7.69
C THR A 47 7.77 8.71 6.64
N GLU A 48 7.12 8.34 5.54
CA GLU A 48 6.79 9.28 4.46
C GLU A 48 5.80 10.35 4.90
N ILE A 49 4.77 10.01 5.68
CA ILE A 49 3.84 11.00 6.26
C ILE A 49 4.60 12.02 7.11
N VAL A 50 5.54 11.57 7.93
CA VAL A 50 6.37 12.47 8.74
C VAL A 50 7.27 13.33 7.85
N CYS A 51 7.85 12.78 6.77
CA CYS A 51 8.64 13.54 5.81
C CYS A 51 7.81 14.62 5.09
N VAL A 52 6.60 14.31 4.64
CA VAL A 52 5.64 15.28 4.06
C VAL A 52 5.41 16.43 5.04
N LEU A 53 5.05 16.13 6.29
CA LEU A 53 4.78 17.16 7.30
C LEU A 53 6.03 17.99 7.61
N ARG A 54 7.20 17.35 7.69
CA ARG A 54 8.49 18.01 7.94
C ARG A 54 8.84 18.98 6.81
N TYR A 55 8.77 18.54 5.56
CA TYR A 55 9.10 19.39 4.41
C TYR A 55 8.08 20.51 4.20
N ARG A 56 6.78 20.26 4.41
CA ARG A 56 5.77 21.34 4.43
C ARG A 56 6.06 22.37 5.51
N ARG A 57 6.42 21.93 6.72
CA ARG A 57 6.83 22.84 7.80
C ARG A 57 8.05 23.66 7.38
N HIS A 58 9.05 23.05 6.76
CA HIS A 58 10.25 23.76 6.31
C HIS A 58 9.95 24.76 5.19
N HIS A 59 9.08 24.43 4.24
CA HIS A 59 8.59 25.34 3.22
C HIS A 59 7.98 26.62 3.84
N PHE A 60 7.06 26.48 4.80
CA PHE A 60 6.40 27.64 5.42
C PHE A 60 7.30 28.44 6.38
N MET A 61 8.32 27.81 6.96
CA MET A 61 9.20 28.44 7.95
C MET A 61 10.49 29.01 7.35
N ALA A 62 10.75 28.78 6.06
CA ALA A 62 11.95 29.25 5.39
C ALA A 62 12.05 30.79 5.43
N SER A 63 13.23 31.31 5.81
CA SER A 63 13.49 32.74 5.96
C SER A 63 14.96 33.06 5.66
N GLY A 64 15.26 34.33 5.37
CA GLY A 64 16.59 34.81 4.99
C GLY A 64 16.77 35.06 3.49
N ILE A 65 18.00 35.38 3.09
CA ILE A 65 18.34 35.90 1.75
C ILE A 65 18.02 34.89 0.63
N ASN A 66 18.13 33.59 0.92
CA ASN A 66 17.86 32.50 -0.02
C ASN A 66 16.52 31.78 0.25
N ALA A 67 15.62 32.39 1.03
CA ALA A 67 14.40 31.71 1.51
C ALA A 67 13.53 31.18 0.37
N THR A 68 13.39 31.95 -0.72
CA THR A 68 12.47 31.61 -1.82
C THR A 68 12.88 30.31 -2.52
N SER A 69 14.15 30.15 -2.90
CA SER A 69 14.61 28.94 -3.59
C SER A 69 14.60 27.72 -2.68
N VAL A 70 15.01 27.89 -1.41
CA VAL A 70 15.00 26.80 -0.42
C VAL A 70 13.56 26.37 -0.09
N ALA A 71 12.63 27.32 0.04
CA ALA A 71 11.22 27.01 0.25
C ALA A 71 10.63 26.20 -0.92
N GLN A 72 10.98 26.55 -2.16
CA GLN A 72 10.52 25.83 -3.36
C GLN A 72 11.04 24.38 -3.38
N GLU A 73 12.31 24.15 -3.01
CA GLU A 73 12.87 22.81 -2.91
C GLU A 73 12.16 21.98 -1.83
N PHE A 74 11.90 22.56 -0.66
CA PHE A 74 11.12 21.87 0.38
C PHE A 74 9.69 21.55 -0.08
N LEU A 75 9.08 22.40 -0.90
CA LEU A 75 7.76 22.09 -1.45
C LEU A 75 7.83 20.93 -2.45
N GLN A 76 8.86 20.90 -3.28
CA GLN A 76 9.09 19.81 -4.23
C GLN A 76 9.22 18.47 -3.50
N HIS A 77 10.08 18.40 -2.48
CA HIS A 77 10.20 17.19 -1.66
C HIS A 77 8.89 16.82 -0.96
N ALA A 78 8.15 17.79 -0.40
CA ALA A 78 6.87 17.49 0.22
C ALA A 78 5.85 16.87 -0.76
N VAL A 79 5.92 17.19 -2.06
CA VAL A 79 5.07 16.59 -3.09
C VAL A 79 5.57 15.19 -3.46
N GLU A 80 6.89 14.99 -3.58
CA GLU A 80 7.50 13.68 -3.84
C GLU A 80 7.15 12.67 -2.74
N GLU A 81 7.34 13.04 -1.47
CA GLU A 81 7.03 12.15 -0.35
C GLU A 81 5.52 11.89 -0.21
N GLN A 82 4.66 12.83 -0.63
CA GLN A 82 3.22 12.58 -0.69
C GLN A 82 2.91 11.52 -1.76
N GLY A 83 3.59 11.57 -2.90
CA GLY A 83 3.49 10.55 -3.93
C GLY A 83 4.03 9.18 -3.51
N HIS A 84 4.99 9.13 -2.57
CA HIS A 84 5.43 7.87 -1.95
C HIS A 84 4.42 7.31 -0.94
N ALA A 85 3.67 8.17 -0.27
CA ALA A 85 2.69 7.80 0.74
C ALA A 85 1.33 7.33 0.16
N ASP A 86 0.96 7.80 -1.03
CA ASP A 86 -0.31 7.49 -1.71
C ASP A 86 -0.25 6.19 -2.56
#